data_AF-X1A737-F1
#
_entry.id   AF-X1A737-F1
#
_cell.length_a   1.000
_cell.length_b   1.000
_cell.length_c   1.000
_cell.angle_alpha   90.00
_cell.angle_beta   90.00
_cell.angle_gamma   90.00
#
_symmetry.space_group_name_H-M   'P 1'
#
loop_
_entity.id
_entity.type
_entity.pdbx_description
1 polymer ?
#
loop_
_entity_poly.entity_id
_entity_poly.type
_entity_poly.pdbx_seq_one_letter_code
_entity_poly.pdbx_strand_id
1 'polypeptide(L)'
;MSQSVGQYSVSISSFLPWKTETPVSKTKKPKKLLKPVINPIFEQLANLTEDNFWKTIFLDCSRGRFPRGFTFKNNLLKFKKGNKMTCLEITSNLVETFTSCMNFFQSAGGIMSKEDREKIKKMEEERILEQIEKDTDKNWKDIKKENLKEALLNEFIKEICEELNFNEQEKIELTTTIKKGIILKCFNNDNIIMEDGKIFEIEGLVYNDKKRQHDIHKDFLVKKSTKSSDLGIGKTQDKNNPCFIEMW
;
A
#
# COMPACT_ATOMS: atom_id res chain seq x y z
N MET A 1 -6.29 -1.26 -59.38
CA MET A 1 -7.10 -0.81 -58.22
C MET A 1 -6.13 -0.22 -57.21
N SER A 2 -6.09 1.11 -57.08
CA SER A 2 -5.12 1.85 -56.26
C SER A 2 -5.74 2.16 -54.90
N GLN A 3 -5.18 1.61 -53.83
CA GLN A 3 -5.66 1.84 -52.46
C GLN A 3 -4.98 3.10 -51.89
N SER A 4 -5.80 4.10 -51.58
CA SER A 4 -5.40 5.34 -50.91
C SER A 4 -5.07 5.05 -49.44
N VAL A 5 -3.87 5.43 -49.02
CA VAL A 5 -3.36 5.27 -47.66
C VAL A 5 -3.86 6.46 -46.82
N GLY A 6 -4.55 6.16 -45.72
CA GLY A 6 -5.14 7.17 -44.83
C GLY A 6 -4.09 8.07 -44.18
N GLN A 7 -4.31 9.38 -44.25
CA GLN A 7 -3.51 10.39 -43.56
C GLN A 7 -3.90 10.44 -42.08
N TYR A 8 -2.95 10.16 -41.19
CA TYR A 8 -3.14 10.32 -39.75
C TYR A 8 -2.99 11.79 -39.36
N SER A 9 -3.90 12.30 -38.52
CA SER A 9 -3.86 13.68 -38.03
C SER A 9 -2.70 13.86 -37.04
N VAL A 10 -1.68 14.61 -37.45
CA VAL A 10 -0.62 15.07 -36.55
C VAL A 10 -1.21 16.17 -35.66
N SER A 11 -1.51 15.83 -34.42
CA SER A 11 -1.98 16.81 -33.43
C SER A 11 -0.79 17.68 -33.01
N ILE A 12 -0.65 18.84 -33.64
CA ILE A 12 0.28 19.87 -33.21
C ILE A 12 -0.21 20.37 -31.84
N SER A 13 0.51 19.99 -30.79
CA SER A 13 0.29 20.46 -29.42
C SER A 13 0.54 21.97 -29.35
N SER A 14 -0.48 22.76 -29.68
CA SER A 14 -0.46 24.21 -29.55
C SER A 14 -0.32 24.58 -28.08
N PHE A 15 0.74 25.33 -27.81
CA PHE A 15 1.05 26.06 -26.58
C PHE A 15 -0.24 26.70 -26.00
N LEU A 16 -0.76 26.16 -24.90
CA LEU A 16 -1.99 26.65 -24.27
C LEU A 16 -1.68 27.95 -23.50
N PRO A 17 -2.21 29.12 -23.92
CA PRO A 17 -1.83 30.42 -23.35
C PRO A 17 -2.25 30.64 -21.89
N TRP A 18 -3.15 29.81 -21.35
CA TRP A 18 -3.53 29.84 -19.93
C TRP A 18 -2.50 29.19 -18.99
N LYS A 19 -1.41 28.60 -19.53
CA LYS A 19 -0.24 28.17 -18.74
C LYS A 19 0.77 29.30 -18.52
N THR A 20 0.44 30.54 -18.88
CA THR A 20 1.22 31.69 -18.46
C THR A 20 1.20 31.76 -16.94
N GLU A 21 2.37 31.64 -16.33
CA GLU A 21 2.57 31.69 -14.89
C GLU A 21 1.89 32.95 -14.36
N THR A 22 0.75 32.78 -13.68
CA THR A 22 0.10 33.89 -12.99
C THR A 22 1.13 34.54 -12.07
N PRO A 23 1.38 35.86 -12.18
CA PRO A 23 2.38 36.52 -11.36
C PRO A 23 2.02 36.28 -9.89
N VAL A 24 2.85 35.49 -9.20
CA VAL A 24 2.65 35.13 -7.81
C VAL A 24 2.79 36.40 -6.99
N SER A 25 1.67 37.08 -6.77
CA SER A 25 1.59 38.25 -5.90
C SER A 25 2.04 37.81 -4.51
N LYS A 26 3.22 38.29 -4.10
CA LYS A 26 3.83 38.08 -2.78
C LYS A 26 2.99 38.82 -1.73
N THR A 27 1.79 38.32 -1.47
CA THR A 27 0.97 38.75 -0.35
C THR A 27 1.69 38.35 0.93
N LYS A 28 2.22 39.34 1.65
CA LYS A 28 2.81 39.14 2.97
C LYS A 28 1.76 38.51 3.86
N LYS A 29 1.91 37.21 4.17
CA LYS A 29 0.99 36.50 5.05
C LYS A 29 0.94 37.25 6.39
N PRO A 30 -0.24 37.67 6.86
CA PRO A 30 -0.35 38.37 8.13
C PRO A 30 0.25 37.50 9.24
N LYS A 31 1.06 38.11 10.12
CA LYS A 31 1.62 37.45 11.30
C LYS A 31 0.43 36.99 12.16
N LYS A 32 0.17 35.67 12.17
CA LYS A 32 -0.89 35.10 13.00
C LYS A 32 -0.50 35.28 14.46
N LEU A 33 -1.30 36.05 15.21
CA LEU A 33 -1.19 36.12 16.66
C LEU A 33 -1.26 34.70 17.22
N LEU A 34 -0.34 34.38 18.13
CA LEU A 34 -0.31 33.08 18.80
C LEU A 34 -1.58 32.95 19.63
N LYS A 35 -2.38 31.93 19.32
CA LYS A 35 -3.59 31.63 20.09
C LYS A 35 -3.21 31.19 21.51
N PRO A 36 -4.01 31.54 22.54
CA PRO A 36 -3.77 31.08 23.90
C PRO A 36 -3.82 29.55 23.98
N VAL A 37 -3.05 28.98 24.91
CA VAL A 37 -3.05 27.55 25.20
C VAL A 37 -4.34 27.20 25.94
N ILE A 38 -5.13 26.28 25.37
CA ILE A 38 -6.41 25.83 25.94
C ILE A 38 -6.20 24.57 26.77
N ASN A 39 -5.36 23.65 26.28
CA ASN A 39 -5.13 22.34 26.91
C ASN A 39 -3.63 22.19 27.24
N PRO A 40 -3.18 22.57 28.45
CA PRO A 40 -1.75 22.58 28.80
C PRO A 40 -1.11 21.19 28.83
N ILE A 41 -1.89 20.13 29.05
CA ILE A 41 -1.38 18.75 29.06
C ILE A 41 -0.68 18.42 27.74
N PHE A 42 -1.28 18.74 26.59
CA PHE A 42 -0.68 18.44 25.29
C PHE A 42 0.58 19.27 25.01
N GLU A 43 0.73 20.45 25.62
CA GLU A 43 1.98 21.21 25.52
C GLU A 43 3.12 20.51 26.27
N GLN A 44 2.83 19.94 27.43
CA GLN A 44 3.81 19.12 28.17
C GLN A 44 4.19 17.86 27.37
N LEU A 45 3.22 17.20 26.72
CA LEU A 45 3.49 16.05 25.85
C LEU A 45 4.34 16.42 24.63
N ALA A 46 4.16 17.62 24.07
CA ALA A 46 4.98 18.10 22.97
C ALA A 46 6.47 18.22 23.35
N ASN A 47 6.78 18.53 24.62
CA ASN A 47 8.15 18.64 25.10
C ASN A 47 8.82 17.28 25.34
N LEU A 48 8.05 16.18 25.43
CA LEU A 48 8.58 14.83 25.63
C LEU A 48 9.06 14.16 24.35
N THR A 49 8.49 14.53 23.20
CA THR A 49 8.86 13.95 21.90
C THR A 49 9.97 14.76 21.25
N GLU A 50 10.85 14.10 20.50
CA GLU A 50 11.84 14.77 19.65
C GLU A 50 11.31 14.97 18.22
N ASP A 51 10.43 14.09 17.74
CA ASP A 51 9.84 14.13 16.40
C ASP A 51 9.01 15.42 16.18
N ASN A 52 9.45 16.22 15.21
CA ASN A 52 8.82 17.49 14.84
C ASN A 52 7.36 17.33 14.37
N PHE A 53 7.01 16.20 13.76
CA PHE A 53 5.65 15.90 13.35
C PHE A 53 4.72 15.80 14.58
N TRP A 54 5.11 14.98 15.56
CA TRP A 54 4.34 14.81 16.79
C TRP A 54 4.34 16.07 17.65
N LYS A 55 5.46 16.79 17.74
CA LYS A 55 5.51 18.13 18.38
C LYS A 55 4.44 19.04 17.80
N THR A 56 4.35 19.12 16.48
CA THR A 56 3.38 19.99 15.80
C THR A 56 1.94 19.58 16.11
N ILE A 57 1.64 18.28 16.09
CA ILE A 57 0.31 17.77 16.42
C ILE A 57 -0.07 18.09 17.87
N PHE A 58 0.84 17.84 18.81
CA PHE A 58 0.58 18.09 20.23
C PHE A 58 0.45 19.59 20.54
N LEU A 59 1.27 20.44 19.92
CA LEU A 59 1.13 21.90 20.00
C LEU A 59 -0.17 22.42 19.37
N ASP A 60 -0.67 21.76 18.34
CA ASP A 60 -1.96 22.10 17.75
C ASP A 60 -3.11 21.67 18.66
N CYS A 61 -3.03 20.48 19.26
CA CYS A 61 -3.97 19.99 20.27
C CYS A 61 -4.00 20.87 21.52
N SER A 62 -2.85 21.39 21.96
CA SER A 62 -2.77 22.32 23.10
C SER A 62 -3.51 23.63 22.82
N ARG A 63 -3.56 24.06 21.55
CA ARG A 63 -4.32 25.22 21.05
C ARG A 63 -5.77 24.89 20.68
N GLY A 64 -6.24 23.69 20.99
CA GLY A 64 -7.60 23.22 20.67
C GLY A 64 -7.83 22.86 19.20
N ARG A 65 -6.78 22.76 18.39
CA ARG A 65 -6.85 22.31 17.00
C ARG A 65 -6.52 20.82 16.93
N PHE A 66 -7.55 20.00 16.99
CA PHE A 66 -7.40 18.56 16.90
C PHE A 66 -7.44 18.06 15.45
N PRO A 67 -6.78 16.94 15.13
CA PRO A 67 -6.94 16.27 13.85
C PRO A 67 -8.41 15.90 13.59
N ARG A 68 -8.77 15.73 12.32
CA ARG A 68 -10.17 15.48 11.93
C ARG A 68 -10.75 14.26 12.66
N GLY A 69 -11.92 14.46 13.28
CA GLY A 69 -12.62 13.41 14.02
C GLY A 69 -12.20 13.27 15.48
N PHE A 70 -11.12 13.92 15.90
CA PHE A 70 -10.69 13.97 17.29
C PHE A 70 -11.33 15.15 18.03
N THR A 71 -11.72 14.91 19.27
CA THR A 71 -12.24 15.93 20.18
C THR A 71 -11.72 15.63 21.59
N PHE A 72 -11.45 16.68 22.37
CA PHE A 72 -10.99 16.53 23.75
C PHE A 72 -11.89 17.33 24.68
N LYS A 73 -12.46 16.66 25.67
CA LYS A 73 -13.32 17.28 26.68
C LYS A 73 -13.29 16.46 27.96
N ASN A 74 -13.21 17.13 29.12
CA ASN A 74 -13.20 16.49 30.45
C ASN A 74 -12.11 15.42 30.59
N ASN A 75 -10.87 15.71 30.17
CA ASN A 75 -9.76 14.76 30.18
C ASN A 75 -9.97 13.47 29.38
N LEU A 76 -11.00 13.44 28.52
CA LEU A 76 -11.27 12.33 27.61
C LEU A 76 -10.98 12.76 26.16
N LEU A 77 -10.04 12.07 25.54
CA LEU A 77 -9.75 12.19 24.12
C LEU A 77 -10.67 11.22 23.36
N LYS A 78 -11.53 11.76 22.51
CA LYS A 78 -12.52 10.99 21.77
C LYS A 78 -12.24 11.06 20.28
N PHE A 79 -12.43 9.95 19.59
CA PHE A 79 -12.35 9.87 18.14
C PHE A 79 -13.63 9.28 17.58
N LYS A 80 -14.23 9.98 16.60
CA LYS A 80 -15.45 9.54 15.92
C LYS A 80 -15.15 9.16 14.48
N LYS A 81 -15.43 7.90 14.11
CA LYS A 81 -15.32 7.38 12.74
C LYS A 81 -16.65 6.74 12.34
N GLY A 82 -17.44 7.48 11.56
CA GLY A 82 -18.83 7.11 11.24
C GLY A 82 -19.68 7.06 12.51
N ASN A 83 -20.27 5.88 12.78
CA ASN A 83 -21.10 5.63 13.97
C ASN A 83 -20.30 5.10 15.17
N LYS A 84 -19.02 4.77 15.00
CA LYS A 84 -18.18 4.25 16.08
C LYS A 84 -17.46 5.42 16.78
N MET A 85 -17.45 5.38 18.10
CA MET A 85 -16.73 6.33 18.94
C MET A 85 -15.77 5.56 19.83
N THR A 86 -14.49 5.92 19.77
CA THR A 86 -13.46 5.41 20.69
C THR A 86 -13.05 6.54 21.63
N CYS A 87 -12.75 6.19 22.87
CA CYS A 87 -12.37 7.14 23.91
C CYS A 87 -11.09 6.66 24.57
N LEU A 88 -10.20 7.60 24.89
CA LEU A 88 -9.03 7.41 25.72
C LEU A 88 -9.12 8.37 26.91
N GLU A 89 -8.95 7.84 28.11
CA GLU A 89 -8.84 8.64 29.33
C GLU A 89 -7.38 9.03 29.55
N ILE A 90 -7.16 10.31 29.89
CA ILE A 90 -5.83 10.82 30.19
C ILE A 90 -5.50 10.58 31.65
N THR A 91 -4.44 9.81 31.89
CA THR A 91 -3.87 9.56 33.22
C THR A 91 -2.98 10.73 33.66
N SER A 92 -2.76 10.87 34.97
CA SER A 92 -1.84 11.89 35.52
C SER A 92 -0.37 11.67 35.16
N ASN A 93 0.03 10.43 34.82
CA ASN A 93 1.40 10.13 34.40
C ASN A 93 1.64 10.60 32.96
N LEU A 94 2.54 11.57 32.78
CA LEU A 94 2.82 12.17 31.47
C LEU A 94 3.41 11.19 30.47
N VAL A 95 4.27 10.26 30.90
CA VAL A 95 4.96 9.33 30.01
C VAL A 95 3.97 8.30 29.47
N GLU A 96 3.16 7.70 30.34
CA GLU A 96 2.11 6.76 29.94
C GLU A 96 1.04 7.43 29.09
N THR A 97 0.65 8.66 29.45
CA THR A 97 -0.30 9.46 28.68
C THR A 97 0.25 9.79 27.30
N PHE A 98 1.55 10.11 27.18
CA PHE A 98 2.21 10.34 25.91
C PHE A 98 2.08 9.11 25.00
N THR A 99 2.52 7.95 25.49
CA THR A 99 2.45 6.68 24.74
C THR A 99 1.02 6.31 24.38
N SER A 100 0.08 6.46 25.31
CA SER A 100 -1.33 6.15 25.10
C SER A 100 -1.97 7.08 24.07
N CYS A 101 -1.70 8.39 24.13
CA CYS A 101 -2.20 9.35 23.15
C CYS A 101 -1.61 9.08 21.76
N MET A 102 -0.30 8.84 21.66
CA MET A 102 0.36 8.51 20.39
C MET A 102 -0.24 7.25 19.77
N ASN A 103 -0.38 6.18 20.56
CA ASN A 103 -1.04 4.94 20.14
C ASN A 103 -2.49 5.17 19.72
N PHE A 104 -3.23 6.06 20.40
CA PHE A 104 -4.60 6.38 20.04
C PHE A 104 -4.71 7.16 18.73
N PHE A 105 -3.83 8.14 18.50
CA PHE A 105 -3.76 8.86 17.21
C PHE A 105 -3.38 7.92 16.05
N GLN A 106 -2.44 6.99 16.30
CA GLN A 106 -2.01 6.00 15.32
C GLN A 106 -3.10 4.97 15.01
N SER A 107 -3.64 4.29 16.03
CA SER A 107 -4.60 3.20 15.88
C SER A 107 -5.99 3.68 15.44
N ALA A 108 -6.51 4.75 16.05
CA ALA A 108 -7.84 5.25 15.74
C ALA A 108 -7.82 6.17 14.51
N GLY A 109 -6.86 7.09 14.47
CA GLY A 109 -6.76 8.13 13.44
C GLY A 109 -5.94 7.78 12.21
N GLY A 110 -5.11 6.73 12.26
CA GLY A 110 -4.14 6.43 11.21
C GLY A 110 -3.06 7.51 11.06
N ILE A 111 -2.85 8.32 12.10
CA ILE A 111 -1.89 9.43 12.08
C ILE A 111 -0.54 8.87 12.48
N MET A 112 0.42 8.92 11.56
CA MET A 112 1.77 8.37 11.75
C MET A 112 2.78 9.30 11.10
N SER A 113 3.92 9.52 11.77
CA SER A 113 5.04 10.24 11.16
C SER A 113 5.71 9.39 10.08
N LYS A 114 6.66 9.97 9.33
CA LYS A 114 7.46 9.19 8.37
C LYS A 114 8.31 8.15 9.10
N GLU A 115 8.94 8.56 10.18
CA GLU A 115 9.75 7.69 11.04
C GLU A 115 8.93 6.55 11.64
N ASP A 116 7.70 6.84 12.11
CA ASP A 116 6.80 5.80 12.61
C ASP A 116 6.49 4.75 11.53
N ARG A 117 6.19 5.18 10.31
CA ARG A 117 5.89 4.28 9.19
C ARG A 117 7.08 3.40 8.86
N GLU A 118 8.28 3.98 8.86
CA GLU A 118 9.52 3.24 8.62
C GLU A 118 9.80 2.22 9.73
N LYS A 119 9.62 2.61 11.00
CA LYS A 119 9.75 1.70 12.15
C LYS A 119 8.76 0.53 12.07
N ILE A 120 7.48 0.82 11.80
CA ILE A 120 6.45 -0.21 11.65
C ILE A 120 6.80 -1.14 10.48
N LYS A 121 7.21 -0.57 9.35
CA LYS A 121 7.64 -1.36 8.19
C LYS A 121 8.80 -2.28 8.54
N LYS A 122 9.82 -1.76 9.22
CA LYS A 122 11.00 -2.53 9.63
C LYS A 122 10.64 -3.65 10.60
N MET A 123 9.81 -3.38 11.61
CA MET A 123 9.34 -4.42 12.54
C MET A 123 8.54 -5.52 11.84
N GLU A 124 7.73 -5.16 10.83
CA GLU A 124 7.01 -6.15 10.04
C GLU A 124 7.96 -6.97 9.15
N GLU A 125 8.94 -6.33 8.52
CA GLU A 125 10.00 -7.01 7.76
C GLU A 125 10.78 -8.00 8.64
N GLU A 126 11.18 -7.59 9.85
CA GLU A 126 11.86 -8.46 10.83
C GLU A 126 11.00 -9.67 11.21
N ARG A 127 9.71 -9.47 11.50
CA ARG A 127 8.76 -10.57 11.80
C ARG A 127 8.59 -11.53 10.63
N ILE A 128 8.60 -11.01 9.41
CA ILE A 128 8.51 -11.81 8.21
C ILE A 128 9.77 -12.66 8.07
N LEU A 129 10.96 -12.09 8.25
CA LEU A 129 12.23 -12.83 8.20
C LEU A 129 12.28 -13.95 9.25
N GLU A 130 11.90 -13.66 10.49
CA GLU A 130 11.80 -14.70 11.55
C GLU A 130 10.82 -15.83 11.18
N GLN A 131 9.78 -15.52 10.40
CA GLN A 131 8.82 -16.52 9.94
C GLN A 131 9.38 -17.35 8.78
N ILE A 132 10.18 -16.75 7.89
CA ILE A 132 10.89 -17.46 6.81
C ILE A 132 11.88 -18.46 7.41
N GLU A 133 12.67 -18.04 8.40
CA GLU A 133 13.65 -18.91 9.07
C GLU A 133 13.01 -20.12 9.77
N LYS A 134 11.77 -20.01 10.24
CA LYS A 134 11.03 -21.12 10.85
C LYS A 134 10.42 -22.08 9.83
N ASP A 135 10.34 -21.64 8.57
CA ASP A 135 9.58 -22.29 7.52
C ASP A 135 10.49 -22.87 6.42
N THR A 136 11.76 -23.17 6.72
CA THR A 136 12.78 -23.66 5.76
C THR A 136 12.34 -24.86 4.93
N ASP A 137 11.50 -25.75 5.49
CA ASP A 137 11.08 -26.99 4.84
C ASP A 137 9.76 -26.86 4.07
N LYS A 138 9.18 -25.65 3.98
CA LYS A 138 7.86 -25.45 3.36
C LYS A 138 7.98 -25.21 1.85
N ASN A 139 7.08 -25.85 1.10
CA ASN A 139 6.91 -25.56 -0.32
C ASN A 139 6.08 -24.28 -0.50
N TRP A 140 6.12 -23.71 -1.72
CA TRP A 140 5.33 -22.53 -2.08
C TRP A 140 3.82 -22.66 -1.80
N LYS A 141 3.29 -23.89 -1.94
CA LYS A 141 1.89 -24.23 -1.67
C LYS A 141 1.51 -24.13 -0.18
N ASP A 142 2.46 -24.35 0.72
CA ASP A 142 2.24 -24.41 2.17
C ASP A 142 2.22 -23.00 2.80
N ILE A 143 2.75 -22.02 2.07
CA ILE A 143 2.72 -20.61 2.46
C ILE A 143 1.32 -20.05 2.20
N LYS A 144 0.58 -19.78 3.28
CA LYS A 144 -0.79 -19.21 3.21
C LYS A 144 -0.83 -17.68 3.25
N LYS A 145 0.20 -17.04 3.82
CA LYS A 145 0.24 -15.59 4.01
C LYS A 145 0.78 -14.90 2.76
N GLU A 146 -0.01 -14.00 2.17
CA GLU A 146 0.38 -13.28 0.94
C GLU A 146 1.61 -12.38 1.15
N ASN A 147 1.68 -11.68 2.30
CA ASN A 147 2.84 -10.83 2.62
C ASN A 147 4.15 -11.64 2.66
N LEU A 148 4.09 -12.90 3.10
CA LEU A 148 5.27 -13.79 3.15
C LEU A 148 5.69 -14.18 1.73
N LYS A 149 4.73 -14.49 0.85
CA LYS A 149 4.98 -14.74 -0.58
C LYS A 149 5.62 -13.53 -1.26
N GLU A 150 5.09 -12.33 -1.01
CA GLU A 150 5.64 -11.11 -1.58
C GLU A 150 7.07 -10.86 -1.08
N ALA A 151 7.36 -11.13 0.20
CA ALA A 151 8.71 -11.01 0.74
C ALA A 151 9.71 -11.98 0.07
N LEU A 152 9.34 -13.26 -0.08
CA LEU A 152 10.18 -14.26 -0.75
C LEU A 152 10.43 -13.91 -2.22
N LEU A 153 9.43 -13.40 -2.93
CA LEU A 153 9.60 -12.93 -4.31
C LEU A 153 10.54 -11.73 -4.38
N ASN A 154 10.44 -10.79 -3.44
CA ASN A 154 11.32 -9.62 -3.41
C ASN A 154 12.77 -10.02 -3.12
N GLU A 155 13.00 -11.04 -2.28
CA GLU A 155 14.33 -11.59 -2.02
C GLU A 155 14.91 -12.25 -3.29
N PHE A 156 14.13 -13.12 -3.95
CA PHE A 156 14.51 -13.73 -5.22
C PHE A 156 14.84 -12.70 -6.32
N ILE A 157 13.99 -11.68 -6.47
CA ILE A 157 14.22 -10.59 -7.43
C ILE A 157 15.51 -9.83 -7.07
N LYS A 158 15.79 -9.62 -5.79
CA LYS A 158 17.00 -8.95 -5.33
C LYS A 158 18.24 -9.76 -5.70
N GLU A 159 18.24 -11.07 -5.44
CA GLU A 159 19.34 -11.98 -5.80
C GLU A 159 19.60 -11.95 -7.31
N ILE A 160 18.57 -12.09 -8.15
CA ILE A 160 18.70 -11.98 -9.61
C ILE A 160 19.23 -10.61 -10.06
N CYS A 161 18.73 -9.52 -9.45
CA CYS A 161 19.19 -8.17 -9.78
C CYS A 161 20.67 -7.97 -9.45
N GLU A 162 21.15 -8.56 -8.35
CA GLU A 162 22.56 -8.50 -7.95
C GLU A 162 23.44 -9.35 -8.87
N GLU A 163 23.00 -10.56 -9.23
CA GLU A 163 23.72 -11.44 -10.16
C GLU A 163 23.88 -10.83 -11.56
N LEU A 164 22.81 -10.23 -12.09
CA LEU A 164 22.77 -9.69 -13.45
C LEU A 164 23.05 -8.18 -13.54
N ASN A 165 23.34 -7.53 -12.41
CA ASN A 165 23.56 -6.09 -12.30
C ASN A 165 22.46 -5.25 -12.97
N PHE A 166 21.21 -5.49 -12.57
CA PHE A 166 20.08 -4.77 -13.12
C PHE A 166 19.95 -3.34 -12.64
N ASN A 167 19.47 -2.49 -13.54
CA ASN A 167 19.05 -1.14 -13.21
C ASN A 167 17.64 -1.13 -12.56
N GLU A 168 17.22 0.03 -12.06
CA GLU A 168 15.92 0.16 -11.39
C GLU A 168 14.73 -0.11 -12.33
N GLN A 169 14.85 0.21 -13.61
CA GLN A 169 13.80 -0.05 -14.61
C GLN A 169 13.64 -1.56 -14.87
N GLU A 170 14.74 -2.27 -15.04
CA GLU A 170 14.79 -3.73 -15.24
C GLU A 170 14.25 -4.47 -14.02
N LYS A 171 14.56 -3.99 -12.82
CA LYS A 171 13.98 -4.51 -11.57
C LYS A 171 12.46 -4.36 -11.56
N ILE A 172 11.94 -3.19 -11.95
CA ILE A 172 10.49 -2.94 -12.04
C ILE A 172 9.85 -3.86 -13.09
N GLU A 173 10.49 -4.03 -14.24
CA GLU A 173 10.03 -4.92 -15.31
C GLU A 173 9.97 -6.38 -14.84
N LEU A 174 11.05 -6.90 -14.24
CA LEU A 174 11.11 -8.25 -13.66
C LEU A 174 10.01 -8.45 -12.62
N THR A 175 9.87 -7.52 -11.68
CA THR A 175 8.82 -7.55 -10.65
C THR A 175 7.44 -7.60 -11.28
N THR A 176 7.22 -6.80 -12.32
CA THR A 176 5.93 -6.73 -13.03
C THR A 176 5.65 -8.03 -13.79
N THR A 177 6.65 -8.60 -14.47
CA THR A 177 6.54 -9.87 -15.20
C THR A 177 6.20 -11.02 -14.26
N ILE A 178 6.88 -11.14 -13.12
CA ILE A 178 6.60 -12.17 -12.10
C ILE A 178 5.19 -12.01 -11.55
N LYS A 179 4.81 -10.80 -11.09
CA LYS A 179 3.46 -10.53 -10.56
C LYS A 179 2.38 -10.83 -11.60
N LYS A 180 2.61 -10.45 -12.87
CA LYS A 180 1.71 -10.77 -13.99
C LYS A 180 1.60 -12.28 -14.20
N GLY A 181 2.71 -13.02 -14.15
CA GLY A 181 2.70 -14.48 -14.30
C GLY A 181 1.93 -15.20 -13.20
N ILE A 182 2.02 -14.72 -11.95
CA ILE A 182 1.23 -15.24 -10.82
C ILE A 182 -0.27 -14.94 -11.03
N ILE A 183 -0.63 -13.70 -11.37
CA ILE A 183 -2.03 -13.30 -11.62
C ILE A 183 -2.65 -14.12 -12.77
N LEU A 184 -1.88 -14.37 -13.83
CA LEU A 184 -2.29 -15.16 -14.97
C LEU A 184 -2.25 -16.67 -14.72
N LYS A 185 -1.83 -17.11 -13.52
CA LYS A 185 -1.64 -18.53 -13.16
C LYS A 185 -0.68 -19.26 -14.09
N CYS A 186 0.29 -18.53 -14.65
CA CYS A 186 1.42 -19.10 -15.38
C CYS A 186 2.49 -19.61 -14.39
N PHE A 187 2.68 -18.89 -13.29
CA PHE A 187 3.52 -19.31 -12.17
C PHE A 187 2.63 -19.82 -11.04
N ASN A 188 2.55 -21.14 -10.91
CA ASN A 188 1.72 -21.84 -9.93
C ASN A 188 2.59 -22.52 -8.86
N ASN A 189 1.93 -23.18 -7.92
CA ASN A 189 2.58 -23.95 -6.85
C ASN A 189 3.54 -25.04 -7.33
N ASP A 190 3.36 -25.54 -8.54
CA ASP A 190 4.17 -26.63 -9.09
C ASP A 190 5.43 -26.11 -9.80
N ASN A 191 5.46 -24.81 -10.14
CA ASN A 191 6.49 -24.21 -11.00
C ASN A 191 7.43 -23.27 -10.23
N ILE A 192 7.10 -22.98 -8.97
CA ILE A 192 7.92 -22.15 -8.10
C ILE A 192 8.66 -23.12 -7.17
N ILE A 193 9.94 -23.34 -7.49
CA ILE A 193 10.80 -24.28 -6.79
C ILE A 193 11.41 -23.55 -5.59
N MET A 194 11.24 -24.13 -4.41
CA MET A 194 11.81 -23.61 -3.17
C MET A 194 12.88 -24.56 -2.63
N GLU A 195 13.99 -24.00 -2.17
CA GLU A 195 15.08 -24.71 -1.49
C GLU A 195 15.52 -23.87 -0.28
N ASP A 196 15.73 -24.52 0.87
CA ASP A 196 16.17 -23.88 2.13
C ASP A 196 15.34 -22.64 2.54
N GLY A 197 14.02 -22.71 2.36
CA GLY A 197 13.11 -21.60 2.69
C GLY A 197 13.15 -20.42 1.71
N LYS A 198 13.91 -20.52 0.61
CA LYS A 198 14.04 -19.49 -0.42
C LYS A 198 13.48 -19.98 -1.74
N ILE A 199 13.13 -19.05 -2.63
CA ILE A 199 12.80 -19.38 -4.01
C ILE A 199 14.11 -19.61 -4.75
N PHE A 200 14.33 -20.83 -5.21
CA PHE A 200 15.52 -21.19 -5.98
C PHE A 200 15.31 -20.85 -7.46
N GLU A 201 14.16 -21.24 -8.02
CA GLU A 201 13.87 -21.06 -9.43
C GLU A 201 12.35 -20.89 -9.67
N ILE A 202 12.01 -20.08 -10.67
CA ILE A 202 10.63 -19.99 -11.20
C ILE A 202 10.63 -20.55 -12.62
N GLU A 203 10.13 -21.77 -12.78
CA GLU A 203 10.04 -22.42 -14.08
C GLU A 203 9.17 -21.60 -15.05
N GLY A 204 9.71 -21.37 -16.24
CA GLY A 204 9.06 -20.59 -17.28
C GLY A 204 9.34 -19.08 -17.21
N LEU A 205 10.14 -18.60 -16.26
CA LEU A 205 10.72 -17.26 -16.32
C LEU A 205 11.98 -17.30 -17.20
N VAL A 206 11.98 -16.60 -18.33
CA VAL A 206 13.10 -16.61 -19.28
C VAL A 206 13.69 -15.23 -19.43
N TYR A 207 15.00 -15.12 -19.24
CA TYR A 207 15.76 -13.90 -19.46
C TYR A 207 16.27 -13.81 -20.91
N ASN A 208 16.02 -12.68 -21.56
CA ASN A 208 16.50 -12.37 -22.90
C ASN A 208 17.62 -11.34 -22.84
N ASP A 209 18.87 -11.82 -22.88
CA ASP A 209 20.07 -10.99 -22.75
C ASP A 209 20.16 -9.86 -23.79
N LYS A 210 19.70 -10.10 -25.03
CA LYS A 210 19.73 -9.09 -26.10
C LYS A 210 18.81 -7.90 -25.82
N LYS A 211 17.69 -8.14 -25.14
CA LYS A 211 16.70 -7.12 -24.79
C LYS A 211 16.82 -6.65 -23.35
N ARG A 212 17.60 -7.35 -22.53
CA ARG A 212 17.66 -7.20 -21.06
C ARG A 212 16.27 -7.25 -20.42
N GLN A 213 15.43 -8.18 -20.89
CA GLN A 213 14.02 -8.30 -20.49
C GLN A 213 13.67 -9.72 -20.06
N HIS A 214 12.70 -9.84 -19.16
CA HIS A 214 12.13 -11.13 -18.74
C HIS A 214 10.78 -11.34 -19.39
N ASP A 215 10.61 -12.52 -19.96
CA ASP A 215 9.36 -12.97 -20.57
C ASP A 215 8.90 -14.27 -19.91
N ILE A 216 7.59 -14.52 -20.00
CA ILE A 216 6.99 -15.80 -19.59
C ILE A 216 7.08 -16.75 -20.78
N HIS A 217 7.68 -17.92 -20.58
CA HIS A 217 7.82 -18.94 -21.60
C HIS A 217 6.44 -19.41 -22.09
N LYS A 218 6.32 -19.63 -23.40
CA LYS A 218 5.01 -19.84 -24.07
C LYS A 218 4.27 -21.08 -23.58
N ASP A 219 5.00 -22.11 -23.15
CA ASP A 219 4.42 -23.37 -22.69
C ASP A 219 3.63 -23.21 -21.38
N PHE A 220 3.91 -22.15 -20.62
CA PHE A 220 3.24 -21.84 -19.37
C PHE A 220 2.06 -20.88 -19.54
N LEU A 221 1.83 -20.38 -20.76
CA LEU A 221 0.64 -19.59 -21.05
C LEU A 221 -0.57 -20.52 -21.02
N VAL A 222 -1.43 -20.34 -20.01
CA VAL A 222 -2.69 -21.07 -19.88
C VAL A 222 -3.43 -20.98 -21.20
N LYS A 223 -3.58 -22.13 -21.89
CA LYS A 223 -4.40 -22.22 -23.10
C LYS A 223 -5.77 -21.73 -22.71
N LYS A 224 -6.15 -20.54 -23.18
CA LYS A 224 -7.50 -20.01 -22.98
C LYS A 224 -8.42 -21.12 -23.46
N SER A 225 -9.15 -21.76 -22.54
CA SER A 225 -10.22 -22.65 -22.95
C SER A 225 -11.16 -21.74 -23.72
N THR A 226 -11.16 -21.86 -25.05
CA THR A 226 -12.25 -21.35 -25.86
C THR A 226 -13.46 -22.09 -25.36
N LYS A 227 -14.12 -21.53 -24.34
CA LYS A 227 -15.52 -21.82 -24.10
C LYS A 227 -16.15 -21.50 -25.43
N SER A 228 -16.49 -22.55 -26.16
CA SER A 228 -17.31 -22.43 -27.36
C SER A 228 -18.44 -21.52 -26.96
N SER A 229 -18.54 -20.39 -27.64
CA SER A 229 -19.71 -19.53 -27.62
C SER A 229 -20.83 -20.31 -28.30
N ASP A 230 -21.25 -21.42 -27.69
CA ASP A 230 -22.57 -21.95 -27.93
C ASP A 230 -23.46 -20.91 -27.27
N LEU A 231 -24.09 -20.10 -28.13
CA LEU A 231 -25.18 -19.20 -27.78
C LEU A 231 -26.32 -20.06 -27.26
N GLY A 232 -26.16 -20.53 -26.02
CA GLY A 232 -27.19 -21.15 -25.22
C GLY A 232 -28.22 -20.09 -24.89
N ILE A 233 -29.10 -19.83 -25.86
CA ILE A 233 -30.48 -19.41 -25.63
C ILE A 233 -31.15 -20.62 -24.93
N GLY A 234 -30.70 -20.91 -23.72
CA GLY A 234 -31.21 -21.92 -22.83
C GLY A 234 -32.25 -21.25 -21.96
N LYS A 235 -33.51 -21.54 -22.29
CA LYS A 235 -34.75 -21.14 -21.60
C LYS A 235 -34.54 -20.92 -20.10
N THR A 236 -34.85 -19.72 -19.64
CA THR A 236 -35.20 -19.42 -18.25
C THR A 236 -36.30 -20.39 -17.80
N GLN A 237 -35.93 -21.40 -17.02
CA GLN A 237 -36.88 -22.03 -16.11
C GLN A 237 -36.78 -21.31 -14.78
N ASP A 238 -37.89 -20.69 -14.42
CA ASP A 238 -38.20 -20.14 -13.11
C ASP A 238 -37.73 -21.08 -12.00
N LYS A 239 -36.78 -20.62 -11.19
CA LYS A 239 -36.53 -21.19 -9.87
C LYS A 239 -36.58 -20.05 -8.86
N ASN A 240 -37.79 -19.89 -8.33
CA ASN A 240 -38.14 -19.62 -6.94
C ASN A 240 -37.12 -18.82 -6.10
N ASN A 241 -37.56 -17.61 -5.78
CA ASN A 241 -37.28 -16.83 -4.57
C ASN A 241 -36.65 -17.62 -3.41
N PRO A 242 -35.53 -17.14 -2.86
CA PRO A 242 -35.35 -17.09 -1.42
C PRO A 242 -35.95 -15.78 -0.89
N CYS A 243 -36.96 -15.96 -0.05
CA CYS A 243 -37.62 -14.96 0.79
C CYS A 243 -36.56 -14.16 1.57
N PHE A 244 -36.56 -12.84 1.39
CA PHE A 244 -35.74 -11.90 2.15
C PHE A 244 -36.67 -11.12 3.08
N ILE A 245 -37.08 -11.73 4.20
CA ILE A 245 -37.73 -11.10 5.35
C ILE A 245 -37.51 -11.99 6.57
N GLU A 246 -37.17 -11.34 7.67
CA GLU A 246 -37.06 -11.84 9.05
C GLU A 246 -35.86 -12.74 9.39
N MET A 247 -34.87 -12.15 10.06
CA MET A 247 -34.56 -12.53 11.45
C MET A 247 -33.76 -11.42 12.13
N TRP A 248 -34.05 -11.30 13.42
CA TRP A 248 -33.72 -10.25 14.38
C TRP A 248 -32.24 -10.19 14.75
#